data_AF-A0A4R3TCT1-F1
#
_entry.id   AF-A0A4R3TCT1-F1
#
_cell.length_a   1.000
_cell.length_b   1.000
_cell.length_c   1.000
_cell.angle_alpha   90.00
_cell.angle_beta   90.00
_cell.angle_gamma   90.00
#
_symmetry.space_group_name_H-M   'P 1'
#
loop_
_entity.id
_entity.type
_entity.pdbx_description
1 polymer ?
#
loop_
_entity_poly.entity_id
_entity_poly.type
_entity_poly.pdbx_seq_one_letter_code
_entity_poly.pdbx_strand_id
1 'polypeptide(L)' 'MAMEERISVLVGWASRDLGPNILLELQTFEKEGWDSGDEPDNARFFLTRSQAAVLANHLLQVSGAQRPARRSGWLGSLFK' A
#
# COMPACT_ATOMS: atom_id res chain seq x y z
N MET A 1 10.19 20.56 16.78
CA MET A 1 10.43 20.56 15.32
C MET A 1 9.11 20.19 14.68
N ALA A 2 8.49 21.09 13.94
CA ALA A 2 7.32 20.73 13.15
C ALA A 2 7.80 19.71 12.10
N MET A 3 7.13 18.57 11.99
CA MET A 3 7.39 17.62 10.92
C MET A 3 6.87 18.28 9.65
N GLU A 4 7.77 18.90 8.90
CA GLU A 4 7.47 19.42 7.57
C GLU A 4 6.96 18.23 6.76
N GLU A 5 5.69 18.26 6.37
CA GLU A 5 5.09 17.22 5.53
C GLU A 5 5.81 17.23 4.20
N ARG A 6 6.81 16.36 4.06
CA ARG A 6 7.50 16.16 2.79
C ARG A 6 6.55 15.43 1.86
N ILE A 7 6.13 16.12 0.81
CA ILE A 7 5.24 15.58 -0.21
C ILE A 7 6.09 14.87 -1.25
N SER A 8 6.04 13.55 -1.26
CA SER A 8 6.70 12.69 -2.25
C SER A 8 5.66 11.97 -3.10
N VAL A 9 6.05 11.57 -4.33
CA VAL A 9 5.20 10.82 -5.25
C VAL A 9 5.69 9.38 -5.32
N LEU A 10 4.78 8.41 -5.20
CA LEU A 10 5.06 7.00 -5.46
C LEU A 10 5.23 6.77 -6.97
N VAL A 11 6.44 6.37 -7.40
CA VAL A 11 6.78 6.16 -8.81
C VAL A 11 6.92 4.69 -9.19
N GLY A 12 7.11 3.81 -8.21
CA GLY A 12 7.30 2.38 -8.43
C GLY A 12 6.91 1.57 -7.21
N TRP A 13 6.48 0.34 -7.44
CA TRP A 13 6.27 -0.63 -6.38
C TRP A 13 6.38 -2.05 -6.90
N ALA A 14 6.80 -2.97 -6.02
CA ALA A 14 6.85 -4.40 -6.30
C ALA A 14 6.51 -5.19 -5.05
N SER A 15 5.94 -6.38 -5.22
CA SER A 15 5.69 -7.32 -4.12
C SER A 15 6.33 -8.67 -4.40
N ARG A 16 6.97 -9.26 -3.39
CA ARG A 16 7.50 -10.63 -3.44
C ARG A 16 6.81 -11.48 -2.39
N ASP A 17 6.25 -12.60 -2.82
CA ASP A 17 5.69 -13.62 -1.93
C ASP A 17 6.84 -14.42 -1.29
N LEU A 18 6.81 -14.52 0.05
CA LEU A 18 7.82 -15.21 0.85
C LEU A 18 7.16 -16.26 1.77
N GLY A 19 6.04 -16.85 1.35
CA GLY A 19 5.32 -17.88 2.11
C GLY A 19 4.32 -17.27 3.10
N PRO A 20 4.56 -17.28 4.41
CA PRO A 20 3.67 -16.60 5.37
C PRO A 20 3.76 -15.07 5.32
N ASN A 21 4.77 -14.54 4.63
CA ASN A 21 5.07 -13.12 4.56
C ASN A 21 5.09 -12.59 3.12
N ILE A 22 5.01 -11.27 2.99
CA ILE A 22 5.16 -10.52 1.75
C ILE A 22 6.20 -9.43 2.00
N LEU A 23 7.15 -9.29 1.08
CA LEU A 23 8.01 -8.11 0.99
C LEU A 23 7.40 -7.14 -0.01
N LEU A 24 7.01 -5.94 0.46
CA LEU A 24 6.55 -4.84 -0.38
C LEU A 24 7.68 -3.81 -0.50
N GLU A 25 8.07 -3.51 -1.71
CA GLU A 25 9.06 -2.47 -2.04
C GLU A 25 8.33 -1.30 -2.69
N LEU A 26 8.55 -0.09 -2.18
CA LEU A 26 7.99 1.16 -2.68
C LEU A 26 9.14 2.08 -3.08
N GLN A 27 8.95 2.80 -4.19
CA GLN A 27 9.86 3.81 -4.69
C GLN A 27 9.16 5.15 -4.73
N THR A 28 9.74 6.14 -4.06
CA THR A 28 9.20 7.50 -3.98
C THR A 28 10.22 8.52 -4.46
N PHE A 29 9.74 9.61 -5.05
CA PHE A 29 10.55 10.78 -5.36
C PHE A 29 10.00 12.01 -4.66
N GLU A 30 10.89 12.77 -4.04
CA GLU A 30 10.65 14.19 -3.78
C GLU A 30 10.95 14.98 -5.06
N LYS A 31 10.24 16.10 -5.26
CA LYS A 31 10.38 16.93 -6.47
C LYS A 31 11.83 17.38 -6.70
N GLU A 32 12.50 17.80 -5.64
CA GLU A 32 13.89 18.31 -5.71
C GLU A 32 14.87 17.23 -6.16
N GLY A 33 14.70 16.00 -5.67
CA GLY A 33 15.53 14.86 -6.07
C GLY A 33 15.29 14.45 -7.52
N TRP A 34 14.04 14.51 -8.00
CA TRP A 34 13.71 14.24 -9.40
C TRP A 34 14.41 15.23 -10.35
N ASP A 35 14.31 16.53 -10.07
CA ASP A 35 14.90 17.58 -10.91
C ASP A 35 16.44 17.53 -10.91
N SER A 36 17.03 16.99 -9.83
CA SER A 36 18.48 16.81 -9.68
C SER A 36 19.01 15.51 -10.30
N GLY A 37 18.12 14.60 -10.72
CA GLY A 37 18.48 13.30 -11.29
C GLY A 37 18.92 12.26 -10.25
N ASP A 38 18.49 12.40 -9.01
CA ASP A 38 18.78 11.46 -7.93
C ASP A 38 18.09 10.10 -8.14
N GLU A 39 18.51 9.09 -7.40
CA GLU A 39 17.79 7.82 -7.33
C GLU A 39 16.52 7.97 -6.46
N PRO A 40 15.46 7.18 -6.73
CA PRO A 40 14.27 7.18 -5.89
C PRO A 40 14.59 6.68 -4.48
N ASP A 41 13.91 7.25 -3.49
CA ASP A 41 13.89 6.71 -2.14
C ASP A 41 13.20 5.35 -2.14
N ASN A 42 13.83 4.37 -1.49
CA ASN A 42 13.31 3.00 -1.43
C ASN A 42 12.84 2.68 -0.01
N ALA A 43 11.56 2.35 0.14
CA ALA A 43 11.00 1.83 1.38
C ALA A 43 10.65 0.34 1.23
N ARG A 44 11.06 -0.47 2.20
CA ARG A 44 10.79 -1.92 2.22
C ARG A 44 9.98 -2.29 3.45
N PHE A 45 8.84 -2.93 3.23
CA PHE A 45 7.95 -3.40 4.28
C PHE A 45 7.89 -4.92 4.25
N PHE A 46 8.28 -5.55 5.35
CA PHE A 46 8.08 -6.98 5.56
C PHE A 46 6.80 -7.18 6.35
N LEU A 47 5.80 -7.77 5.71
CA LEU A 47 4.45 -7.89 6.24
C LEU A 47 4.06 -9.36 6.35
N THR A 48 3.26 -9.72 7.34
CA THR A 48 2.46 -10.95 7.28
C THR A 48 1.36 -10.79 6.22
N ARG A 49 0.76 -11.90 5.76
CA ARG A 49 -0.40 -11.83 4.85
C ARG A 49 -1.57 -11.03 5.41
N SER A 50 -1.80 -11.08 6.72
CA SER A 50 -2.87 -10.32 7.37
C SER A 50 -2.58 -8.82 7.40
N GLN A 51 -1.34 -8.42 7.70
CA GLN A 51 -0.92 -7.01 7.66
C GLN A 51 -1.00 -6.46 6.23
N ALA A 52 -0.54 -7.22 5.23
CA ALA A 52 -0.64 -6.84 3.83
C ALA A 52 -2.10 -6.66 3.38
N ALA A 53 -3.01 -7.53 3.81
CA ALA A 53 -4.43 -7.39 3.51
C ALA A 53 -5.05 -6.13 4.15
N VAL A 54 -4.68 -5.78 5.38
CA VAL A 54 -5.12 -4.53 6.02
C VAL A 54 -4.62 -3.31 5.25
N LEU A 55 -3.33 -3.30 4.88
CA LEU A 55 -2.74 -2.23 4.08
C LEU A 55 -3.43 -2.08 2.73
N ALA A 56 -3.63 -3.18 1.99
CA ALA A 56 -4.31 -3.15 0.70
C ALA A 56 -5.74 -2.61 0.80
N ASN A 57 -6.49 -3.01 1.84
CA ASN A 57 -7.85 -2.51 2.06
C ASN A 57 -7.89 -1.01 2.42
N HIS A 58 -6.89 -0.53 3.15
CA HIS A 58 -6.74 0.89 3.44
C HIS A 58 -6.42 1.67 2.16
N LEU A 59 -5.42 1.23 1.39
CA LEU A 59 -5.02 1.86 0.13
C LEU A 59 -6.18 1.91 -0.88
N LEU A 60 -6.97 0.83 -0.97
CA LEU A 60 -8.15 0.79 -1.81
C LEU A 60 -9.24 1.77 -1.35
N GLN A 61 -9.41 1.94 -0.04
CA GLN A 61 -10.38 2.90 0.50
C GLN A 61 -9.97 4.35 0.20
N VAL A 62 -8.70 4.70 0.41
CA VAL A 62 -8.21 6.07 0.21
C VAL A 62 -8.09 6.44 -1.27
N SER A 63 -7.95 5.46 -2.18
CA SER A 63 -7.95 5.71 -3.62
C SER A 63 -9.33 6.07 -4.19
N GLY A 64 -10.39 6.01 -3.37
CA GLY A 64 -11.77 6.20 -3.84
C GLY A 64 -12.32 5.04 -4.67
N ALA A 65 -11.54 3.97 -4.85
CA ALA A 65 -12.01 2.77 -5.51
C ALA A 65 -13.05 2.06 -4.64
N GLN A 66 -14.16 1.65 -5.24
CA GLN A 66 -15.20 0.92 -4.53
C GLN A 66 -14.66 -0.45 -4.12
N ARG A 67 -14.71 -0.75 -2.81
CA ARG A 67 -14.31 -2.07 -2.30
C ARG A 67 -15.10 -3.16 -3.05
N PRO A 68 -14.46 -4.27 -3.47
CA PRO A 68 -15.17 -5.41 -4.03
C PRO A 68 -16.33 -5.77 -3.09
N ALA A 69 -17.53 -5.89 -3.65
CA ALA A 69 -18.69 -6.29 -2.87
C ALA A 69 -18.35 -7.59 -2.13
N ARG A 70 -18.50 -7.60 -0.80
CA ARG A 70 -18.41 -8.84 -0.03
C ARG A 70 -19.44 -9.78 -0.63
N ARG A 71 -19.00 -10.89 -1.24
CA ARG A 71 -19.91 -11.93 -1.72
C ARG A 71 -20.72 -12.37 -0.50
N SER A 72 -21.98 -11.94 -0.41
CA SER A 72 -22.91 -12.45 0.58
C SER A 72 -23.18 -13.90 0.19
N GLY A 73 -22.36 -14.81 0.72
CA GLY A 73 -22.66 -16.23 0.66
C GLY A 73 -24.02 -16.47 1.33
N TRP A 74 -24.71 -17.52 0.91
CA TRP A 74 -26.02 -17.95 1.40
C TRP A 74 -26.15 -17.97 2.94
N LEU A 75 -25.04 -18.14 3.67
CA LEU A 75 -24.98 -18.09 5.14
C LEU A 75 -25.17 -16.70 5.75
N GLY A 76 -25.00 -15.61 4.99
CA GLY A 76 -25.23 -14.24 5.46
C GLY A 76 -26.71 -13.88 5.65
N SER A 77 -27.62 -14.71 5.14
CA SER A 77 -29.07 -14.52 5.27
C SER A 77 -29.65 -15.09 6.57
N LEU A 78 -28.91 -15.94 7.29
CA LEU A 78 -29.42 -16.65 8.47
C LEU A 78 -29.27 -15.85 9.77
N PHE A 79 -28.55 -14.72 9.74
CA PHE A 79 -28.30 -13.87 10.91
C PHE A 79 -28.89 -12.46 10.74
N LYS A 80 -30.01 -12.34 10.03
CA LYS A 80 -30.74 -11.08 9.85
C LYS A 80 -32.12 -11.15 10.48
#